data_AF-A2EH23-F1
#
_entry.id   AF-A2EH23-F1
#
_cell.length_a   1.000
_cell.length_b   1.000
_cell.length_c   1.000
_cell.angle_alpha   90.00
_cell.angle_beta   90.00
_cell.angle_gamma   90.00
#
_symmetry.space_group_name_H-M   'P 1'
#
loop_
_entity.id
_entity.type
_entity.pdbx_description
1 polymer ?
#
loop_
_entity_poly.entity_id
_entity_poly.type
_entity_poly.pdbx_seq_one_letter_code
_entity_poly.pdbx_strand_id
1 'polypeptide(L)'
;MNNDLERFISFTEREGFFSSQILKSNLYPEELFGYHELLELCCYHGAVDCFKFLRTKFNSKITQKCLEFSFLGGNPEIMSECLKYQKPNEECMRYAIISHNIDFVTFLMNEHNIKIELNYCTLYNNLESFLVYFDRTNDINRCFVFSITFNIQSLLEYLISLGANVNNYGASALHSAVTKNNTEAAEFLITHGVNINQKNSKGYTALQWAV
;
A
#
# COMPACT_ATOMS: atom_id res chain seq x y z
N MET A 1 8.10 17.50 -4.10
CA MET A 1 7.75 17.11 -5.48
C MET A 1 8.46 18.08 -6.41
N ASN A 2 9.75 17.85 -6.68
CA ASN A 2 10.59 18.81 -7.39
C ASN A 2 10.79 18.35 -8.84
N ASN A 3 10.03 18.94 -9.76
CA ASN A 3 10.27 18.91 -11.21
C ASN A 3 11.45 19.84 -11.56
N ASP A 4 12.63 19.61 -11.00
CA ASP A 4 13.82 20.42 -11.36
C ASP A 4 14.30 20.02 -12.77
N LEU A 5 13.50 20.38 -13.77
CA LEU A 5 13.64 20.00 -15.16
C LEU A 5 14.94 20.57 -15.73
N GLU A 6 15.31 21.80 -15.36
CA GLU A 6 16.54 22.43 -15.85
C GLU A 6 17.78 21.65 -15.41
N ARG A 7 17.88 21.29 -14.12
CA ARG A 7 18.98 20.45 -13.67
C ARG A 7 18.94 19.07 -14.29
N PHE A 8 17.75 18.50 -14.46
CA PHE A 8 17.57 17.21 -15.09
C PHE A 8 18.04 17.21 -16.56
N ILE A 9 17.69 18.23 -17.33
CA ILE A 9 18.17 18.42 -18.71
C ILE A 9 19.70 18.48 -18.71
N SER A 10 20.30 19.32 -17.86
CA SER A 10 21.76 19.45 -17.76
C SER A 10 22.44 18.12 -17.40
N PHE A 11 21.78 17.27 -16.63
CA PHE A 11 22.27 15.93 -16.30
C PHE A 11 22.25 15.00 -17.51
N THR A 12 21.17 15.04 -18.32
CA THR A 12 21.06 14.21 -19.53
C THR A 12 22.00 14.60 -20.67
N GLU A 13 22.62 15.79 -20.59
CA GLU A 13 23.56 16.30 -21.60
C GLU A 13 25.02 15.99 -21.30
N ARG A 14 25.31 15.35 -20.16
CA ARG A 14 26.67 14.95 -19.79
C ARG A 14 27.17 13.82 -20.69
N GLU A 15 28.47 13.84 -20.99
CA GLU A 15 29.11 12.72 -21.68
C GLU A 15 28.91 11.40 -20.89
N GLY A 16 28.55 10.34 -21.60
CA GLY A 16 28.28 9.02 -21.02
C GLY A 16 26.87 8.80 -20.47
N PHE A 17 25.95 9.74 -20.66
CA PHE A 17 24.54 9.53 -20.33
C PHE A 17 23.86 8.56 -21.31
N PHE A 18 23.07 7.62 -20.77
CA PHE A 18 22.18 6.75 -21.55
C PHE A 18 20.77 6.78 -20.97
N SER A 19 19.74 6.89 -21.81
CA SER A 19 18.35 6.97 -21.34
C SER A 19 17.84 5.68 -20.67
N SER A 20 18.42 4.53 -21.04
CA SER A 20 18.21 3.23 -20.41
C SER A 20 19.15 2.98 -19.24
N GLN A 21 19.89 4.00 -18.78
CA GLN A 21 20.79 3.85 -17.65
C GLN A 21 20.00 3.52 -16.38
N ILE A 22 20.50 2.52 -15.68
CA ILE A 22 20.04 2.15 -14.36
C ILE A 22 20.78 3.00 -13.33
N LEU A 23 20.04 3.70 -12.46
CA LEU A 23 20.64 4.45 -11.36
C LEU A 23 20.80 3.56 -10.13
N LYS A 24 22.06 3.28 -9.76
CA LYS A 24 22.40 2.70 -8.47
C LYS A 24 22.48 3.82 -7.43
N SER A 25 21.62 3.75 -6.42
CA SER A 25 21.60 4.74 -5.33
C SER A 25 21.26 4.05 -4.03
N ASN A 26 21.90 4.48 -2.94
CA ASN A 26 21.52 4.02 -1.59
C ASN A 26 20.10 4.45 -1.20
N LEU A 27 19.52 5.43 -1.91
CA LEU A 27 18.12 5.82 -1.74
C LEU A 27 17.14 4.82 -2.37
N TYR A 28 17.61 4.00 -3.32
CA TYR A 28 16.83 2.92 -3.94
C TYR A 28 17.67 1.64 -3.88
N PRO A 29 17.77 1.00 -2.69
CA PRO A 29 18.56 -0.22 -2.54
C PRO A 29 18.11 -1.27 -3.55
N GLU A 30 19.06 -1.80 -4.30
CA GLU A 30 18.81 -2.80 -5.36
C GLU A 30 18.05 -4.01 -4.82
N GLU A 31 18.34 -4.40 -3.59
CA GLU A 31 17.72 -5.51 -2.85
C GLU A 31 16.21 -5.29 -2.60
N LEU A 32 15.76 -4.04 -2.55
CA LEU A 32 14.38 -3.68 -2.21
C LEU A 32 13.53 -3.29 -3.42
N PHE A 33 14.15 -2.69 -4.45
CA PHE A 33 13.43 -2.11 -5.57
C PHE A 33 13.94 -2.58 -6.96
N GLY A 34 15.09 -3.26 -6.99
CA GLY A 34 15.75 -3.71 -8.20
C GLY A 34 16.38 -2.57 -9.00
N TYR A 35 16.67 -2.83 -10.28
CA TYR A 35 17.15 -1.83 -11.21
C TYR A 35 16.00 -0.98 -11.76
N HIS A 36 16.20 0.34 -11.78
CA HIS A 36 15.23 1.29 -12.32
C HIS A 36 15.82 2.14 -13.43
N GLU A 37 15.10 2.16 -14.54
CA GLU A 37 15.30 3.16 -15.58
C GLU A 37 14.87 4.54 -15.05
N LEU A 38 15.48 5.60 -15.57
CA LEU A 38 15.22 6.97 -15.14
C LEU A 38 13.74 7.36 -15.26
N LEU A 39 13.04 6.77 -16.24
CA LEU A 39 11.61 6.96 -16.44
C LEU A 39 10.78 6.39 -15.28
N GLU A 40 11.15 5.22 -14.76
CA GLU A 40 10.48 4.60 -13.62
C GLU A 40 10.64 5.46 -12.36
N LEU A 41 11.83 6.03 -12.15
CA LEU A 41 12.07 6.96 -11.04
C LEU A 41 11.24 8.25 -11.18
N CYS A 42 11.04 8.74 -12.40
CA CYS A 42 10.15 9.87 -12.62
C CYS A 42 8.70 9.53 -12.20
N CYS A 43 8.25 8.30 -12.46
CA CYS A 43 6.95 7.81 -12.01
C CYS A 43 6.89 7.72 -10.48
N TYR A 44 7.92 7.14 -9.85
CA TYR A 44 8.03 6.98 -8.39
C TYR A 44 7.93 8.32 -7.65
N HIS A 45 8.57 9.37 -8.18
CA HIS A 45 8.58 10.70 -7.57
C HIS A 45 7.45 11.62 -8.01
N GLY A 46 6.58 11.17 -8.93
CA GLY A 46 5.56 12.02 -9.54
C GLY A 46 6.13 13.17 -10.39
N ALA A 47 7.35 13.02 -10.90
CA ALA A 47 8.10 14.06 -11.62
C ALA A 47 7.65 14.17 -13.09
N VAL A 48 6.48 14.76 -13.32
CA VAL A 48 5.79 14.74 -14.62
C VAL A 48 6.56 15.42 -15.75
N ASP A 49 7.28 16.51 -15.47
CA ASP A 49 8.03 17.22 -16.51
C ASP A 49 9.25 16.43 -16.97
N CYS A 50 9.98 15.82 -16.03
CA CYS A 50 11.08 14.92 -16.34
C CYS A 50 10.59 13.67 -17.09
N PHE A 51 9.45 13.11 -16.69
CA PHE A 51 8.80 12.00 -17.40
C PHE A 51 8.48 12.36 -18.85
N LYS A 52 7.82 13.51 -19.08
CA LYS A 52 7.47 14.00 -20.42
C LYS A 52 8.73 14.22 -21.27
N PHE A 53 9.76 14.84 -20.69
CA PHE A 53 11.04 15.06 -21.36
C PHE A 53 11.72 13.76 -21.80
N LEU A 54 11.74 12.73 -20.93
CA LEU A 54 12.32 11.43 -21.30
C LEU A 54 11.54 10.75 -22.43
N ARG A 55 10.20 10.83 -22.39
CA ARG A 55 9.33 10.28 -23.45
C ARG A 55 9.55 10.98 -24.78
N THR A 56 9.70 12.31 -24.79
CA THR A 56 9.83 13.09 -26.03
C THR A 56 11.24 13.06 -26.61
N LYS A 57 12.28 13.28 -25.78
CA LYS A 57 13.68 13.38 -26.24
C LYS A 57 14.31 12.02 -26.52
N PHE A 58 14.01 11.01 -25.71
CA PHE A 58 14.71 9.71 -25.77
C PHE A 58 13.80 8.55 -26.16
N ASN A 59 12.50 8.79 -26.37
CA ASN A 59 11.51 7.74 -26.64
C ASN A 59 11.55 6.61 -25.59
N SER A 60 11.83 6.96 -24.33
CA SER A 60 11.96 5.99 -23.24
C SER A 60 10.71 5.12 -23.13
N LYS A 61 10.88 3.80 -23.07
CA LYS A 61 9.76 2.85 -23.08
C LYS A 61 9.00 2.88 -21.75
N ILE A 62 7.68 2.91 -21.81
CA ILE A 62 6.84 2.75 -20.62
C ILE A 62 6.82 1.26 -20.23
N THR A 63 7.37 0.95 -19.07
CA THR A 63 7.42 -0.39 -18.47
C THR A 63 6.23 -0.61 -17.54
N GLN A 64 5.99 -1.86 -17.11
CA GLN A 64 4.97 -2.14 -16.08
C GLN A 64 5.29 -1.41 -14.76
N LYS A 65 6.57 -1.34 -14.37
CA LYS A 65 7.01 -0.58 -13.18
C LYS A 65 6.68 0.91 -13.28
N CYS A 66 6.72 1.50 -14.49
CA CYS A 66 6.27 2.90 -14.67
C CYS A 66 4.80 3.06 -14.25
N LEU A 67 3.93 2.13 -14.67
CA LEU A 67 2.52 2.15 -14.26
C LEU A 67 2.37 1.93 -12.75
N GLU A 68 3.00 0.90 -12.20
CA GLU A 68 2.95 0.61 -10.76
C GLU A 68 3.40 1.81 -9.91
N PHE A 69 4.57 2.38 -10.22
CA PHE A 69 5.10 3.55 -9.52
C PHE A 69 4.31 4.83 -9.77
N SER A 70 3.56 4.96 -10.86
CA SER A 70 2.69 6.12 -11.06
C SER A 70 1.59 6.23 -10.01
N PHE A 71 1.14 5.09 -9.46
CA PHE A 71 0.20 5.05 -8.34
C PHE A 71 0.84 5.44 -7.00
N LEU A 72 2.13 5.17 -6.83
CA LEU A 72 2.90 5.58 -5.65
C LEU A 72 3.23 7.07 -5.69
N GLY A 73 3.71 7.56 -6.83
CA GLY A 73 4.09 8.96 -7.02
C GLY A 73 2.93 9.94 -7.01
N GLY A 74 1.69 9.44 -7.06
CA GLY A 74 0.49 10.25 -6.83
C GLY A 74 0.16 11.25 -7.95
N ASN A 75 0.75 11.10 -9.14
CA ASN A 75 0.54 12.02 -10.26
C ASN A 75 -0.40 11.41 -11.32
N PRO A 76 -1.66 11.87 -11.45
CA PRO A 76 -2.63 11.30 -12.38
C PRO A 76 -2.25 11.43 -13.85
N GLU A 77 -1.44 12.42 -14.24
CA GLU A 77 -1.01 12.60 -15.63
C GLU A 77 -0.06 11.48 -16.05
N ILE A 78 0.92 11.14 -15.20
CA ILE A 78 1.85 10.04 -15.44
C ILE A 78 1.08 8.71 -15.50
N MET A 79 0.18 8.49 -14.55
CA MET A 79 -0.67 7.29 -14.51
C MET A 79 -1.49 7.15 -15.79
N SER A 80 -2.17 8.22 -16.21
CA SER A 80 -3.01 8.21 -17.41
C SER A 80 -2.21 7.92 -18.68
N GLU A 81 -0.98 8.42 -18.78
CA GLU A 81 -0.08 8.09 -19.89
C GLU A 81 0.37 6.63 -19.84
N CYS A 82 0.71 6.11 -18.66
CA CYS A 82 1.15 4.72 -18.50
C CYS A 82 0.05 3.71 -18.84
N LEU A 83 -1.21 4.01 -18.49
CA LEU A 83 -2.38 3.17 -18.79
C LEU A 83 -2.63 2.96 -20.29
N LYS A 84 -2.09 3.81 -21.17
CA LYS A 84 -2.18 3.62 -22.62
C LYS A 84 -1.36 2.42 -23.12
N TYR A 85 -0.36 1.99 -22.35
CA TYR A 85 0.61 0.97 -22.76
C TYR A 85 0.59 -0.26 -21.85
N GLN A 86 0.17 -0.11 -20.60
CA GLN A 86 0.23 -1.14 -19.56
C GLN A 86 -1.14 -1.34 -18.90
N LYS A 87 -1.31 -2.49 -18.23
CA LYS A 87 -2.56 -2.82 -17.53
C LYS A 87 -2.33 -2.84 -16.01
N PRO A 88 -3.26 -2.30 -15.21
CA PRO A 88 -3.17 -2.39 -13.76
C PRO A 88 -3.13 -3.83 -13.24
N ASN A 89 -2.39 -4.03 -12.16
CA ASN A 89 -2.25 -5.28 -11.42
C ASN A 89 -2.34 -5.02 -9.91
N GLU A 90 -2.19 -6.06 -9.09
CA GLU A 90 -2.28 -5.96 -7.62
C GLU A 90 -1.24 -4.98 -7.03
N GLU A 91 -0.06 -4.88 -7.66
CA GLU A 91 0.98 -3.91 -7.27
C GLU A 91 0.53 -2.46 -7.43
N CYS A 92 -0.27 -2.16 -8.46
CA CYS A 92 -0.89 -0.84 -8.60
C CYS A 92 -1.80 -0.50 -7.40
N MET A 93 -2.59 -1.47 -6.94
CA MET A 93 -3.46 -1.29 -5.76
C MET A 93 -2.64 -1.12 -4.49
N ARG A 94 -1.59 -1.95 -4.30
CA ARG A 94 -0.66 -1.80 -3.19
C ARG A 94 -0.07 -0.39 -3.14
N TYR A 95 0.43 0.11 -4.26
CA TYR A 95 1.03 1.44 -4.33
C TYR A 95 0.02 2.59 -4.17
N ALA A 96 -1.22 2.43 -4.64
CA ALA A 96 -2.30 3.39 -4.37
C ALA A 96 -2.65 3.48 -2.87
N ILE A 97 -2.64 2.34 -2.16
CA ILE A 97 -2.81 2.30 -0.70
C ILE A 97 -1.61 2.97 0.00
N ILE A 98 -0.39 2.68 -0.42
CA ILE A 98 0.82 3.29 0.17
C ILE A 98 0.83 4.81 -0.01
N SER A 99 0.36 5.33 -1.15
CA SER A 99 0.33 6.77 -1.42
C SER A 99 -0.80 7.51 -0.72
N HIS A 100 -1.66 6.82 0.03
CA HIS A 100 -2.88 7.38 0.62
C HIS A 100 -3.77 8.13 -0.39
N ASN A 101 -3.75 7.71 -1.66
CA ASN A 101 -4.57 8.31 -2.71
C ASN A 101 -5.85 7.50 -2.91
N ILE A 102 -6.93 7.95 -2.26
CA ILE A 102 -8.22 7.24 -2.29
C ILE A 102 -8.88 7.22 -3.67
N ASP A 103 -8.62 8.24 -4.49
CA ASP A 103 -9.13 8.30 -5.86
C ASP A 103 -8.51 7.19 -6.71
N PHE A 104 -7.21 6.92 -6.52
CA PHE A 104 -6.52 5.81 -7.17
C PHE A 104 -7.03 4.45 -6.69
N VAL A 105 -7.22 4.28 -5.38
CA VAL A 105 -7.76 3.04 -4.80
C VAL A 105 -9.15 2.75 -5.36
N THR A 106 -10.04 3.75 -5.35
CA THR A 106 -11.41 3.58 -5.86
C THR A 106 -11.46 3.39 -7.38
N PHE A 107 -10.61 4.09 -8.13
CA PHE A 107 -10.42 3.88 -9.57
C PHE A 107 -10.03 2.42 -9.88
N LEU A 108 -8.99 1.90 -9.23
CA LEU A 108 -8.51 0.54 -9.46
C LEU A 108 -9.55 -0.52 -9.06
N MET A 109 -10.27 -0.27 -7.97
CA MET A 109 -11.32 -1.17 -7.51
C MET A 109 -12.52 -1.20 -8.46
N ASN A 110 -12.99 -0.04 -8.92
CA ASN A 110 -14.22 0.07 -9.70
C ASN A 110 -14.01 -0.21 -11.19
N GLU A 111 -12.96 0.36 -11.79
CA GLU A 111 -12.72 0.28 -13.23
C GLU A 111 -11.93 -0.97 -13.62
N HIS A 112 -11.11 -1.49 -12.70
CA HIS A 112 -10.24 -2.63 -12.97
C HIS A 112 -10.55 -3.87 -12.13
N ASN A 113 -11.55 -3.82 -11.24
CA ASN A 113 -11.95 -4.93 -10.36
C ASN A 113 -10.79 -5.47 -9.48
N ILE A 114 -9.81 -4.63 -9.15
CA ILE A 114 -8.68 -5.02 -8.31
C ILE A 114 -9.11 -4.90 -6.85
N LYS A 115 -8.91 -5.97 -6.07
CA LYS A 115 -9.36 -6.03 -4.68
C LYS A 115 -8.41 -5.28 -3.76
N ILE A 116 -8.97 -4.65 -2.74
CA ILE A 116 -8.20 -4.05 -1.65
C ILE A 116 -7.75 -5.17 -0.70
N GLU A 117 -6.46 -5.23 -0.41
CA GLU A 117 -5.90 -6.12 0.61
C GLU A 117 -5.74 -5.40 1.95
N LEU A 118 -6.45 -5.87 2.97
CA LEU A 118 -6.42 -5.28 4.32
C LEU A 118 -5.03 -5.32 4.98
N ASN A 119 -4.17 -6.28 4.59
CA ASN A 119 -2.77 -6.33 5.06
C ASN A 119 -2.03 -5.03 4.71
N TYR A 120 -2.22 -4.48 3.51
CA TYR A 120 -1.59 -3.22 3.12
C TYR A 120 -2.22 -2.04 3.84
N CYS A 121 -3.54 -2.01 4.00
CA CYS A 121 -4.22 -0.94 4.73
C CYS A 121 -3.69 -0.81 6.16
N THR A 122 -3.47 -1.93 6.84
CA THR A 122 -2.96 -1.97 8.22
C THR A 122 -1.45 -1.74 8.31
N LEU A 123 -0.66 -2.27 7.37
CA LEU A 123 0.80 -2.06 7.34
C LEU A 123 1.15 -0.57 7.13
N TYR A 124 0.39 0.12 6.29
CA TYR A 124 0.61 1.54 5.97
C TYR A 124 -0.33 2.49 6.71
N ASN A 125 -1.14 1.99 7.66
CA ASN A 125 -2.09 2.78 8.44
C ASN A 125 -3.06 3.63 7.57
N ASN A 126 -3.49 3.09 6.43
CA ASN A 126 -4.43 3.73 5.52
C ASN A 126 -5.87 3.32 5.88
N LEU A 127 -6.49 4.10 6.76
CA LEU A 127 -7.83 3.86 7.26
C LEU A 127 -8.89 4.11 6.16
N GLU A 128 -8.67 5.06 5.27
CA GLU A 128 -9.60 5.39 4.20
C GLU A 128 -9.81 4.20 3.25
N SER A 129 -8.71 3.55 2.83
CA SER A 129 -8.77 2.35 1.98
C SER A 129 -9.41 1.17 2.71
N PHE A 130 -9.14 1.05 4.02
CA PHE A 130 -9.80 0.07 4.86
C PHE A 130 -11.32 0.29 4.90
N LEU A 131 -11.78 1.53 5.06
CA LEU A 131 -13.20 1.87 5.10
C LEU A 131 -13.88 1.66 3.74
N VAL A 132 -13.17 1.92 2.63
CA VAL A 132 -13.66 1.57 1.28
C VAL A 132 -13.84 0.06 1.15
N TYR A 133 -12.88 -0.74 1.61
CA TYR A 133 -13.06 -2.20 1.62
C TYR A 133 -14.29 -2.62 2.44
N PHE A 134 -14.45 -2.03 3.62
CA PHE A 134 -15.55 -2.36 4.52
C PHE A 134 -16.91 -2.02 3.89
N ASP A 135 -17.05 -0.82 3.33
CA ASP A 135 -18.28 -0.37 2.63
C ASP A 135 -18.68 -1.32 1.50
N ARG A 136 -17.69 -1.80 0.73
CA ARG A 136 -17.94 -2.62 -0.46
C ARG A 136 -18.24 -4.09 -0.15
N THR A 137 -17.64 -4.63 0.90
CA THR A 137 -17.73 -6.07 1.21
C THR A 137 -18.68 -6.38 2.35
N ASN A 138 -18.89 -5.43 3.26
CA ASN A 138 -19.58 -5.63 4.53
C ASN A 138 -19.05 -6.83 5.33
N ASP A 139 -17.77 -7.19 5.16
CA ASP A 139 -17.13 -8.29 5.90
C ASP A 139 -16.73 -7.82 7.31
N ILE A 140 -17.75 -7.70 8.17
CA ILE A 140 -17.65 -7.16 9.53
C ILE A 140 -16.61 -7.91 10.36
N ASN A 141 -16.63 -9.24 10.33
CA ASN A 141 -15.74 -10.06 11.17
C ASN A 141 -14.28 -9.93 10.72
N ARG A 142 -14.02 -9.89 9.42
CA ARG A 142 -12.67 -9.69 8.90
C ARG A 142 -12.19 -8.28 9.22
N CYS A 143 -13.03 -7.26 9.01
CA CYS A 143 -12.71 -5.88 9.34
C CYS A 143 -12.39 -5.71 10.82
N PHE A 144 -13.12 -6.38 11.72
CA PHE A 144 -12.86 -6.34 13.15
C PHE A 144 -11.44 -6.79 13.51
N VAL A 145 -10.96 -7.91 12.94
CA VAL A 145 -9.61 -8.42 13.20
C VAL A 145 -8.53 -7.43 12.76
N PHE A 146 -8.70 -6.83 11.58
CA PHE A 146 -7.72 -5.87 11.07
C PHE A 146 -7.80 -4.51 11.81
N SER A 147 -8.97 -4.14 12.32
CA SER A 147 -9.21 -2.90 13.08
C SER A 147 -8.36 -2.80 14.35
N ILE A 148 -8.01 -3.94 14.95
CA ILE A 148 -7.15 -4.05 16.15
C ILE A 148 -5.80 -3.34 15.93
N THR A 149 -5.31 -3.32 14.70
CA THR A 149 -4.00 -2.73 14.37
C THR A 149 -4.02 -1.21 14.21
N PHE A 150 -5.20 -0.59 14.01
CA PHE A 150 -5.32 0.87 13.88
C PHE A 150 -5.31 1.60 15.22
N ASN A 151 -5.48 0.88 16.34
CA ASN A 151 -5.62 1.45 17.68
C ASN A 151 -6.75 2.49 17.80
N ILE A 152 -7.89 2.22 17.14
CA ILE A 152 -9.07 3.09 17.16
C ILE A 152 -10.18 2.37 17.91
N GLN A 153 -10.33 2.68 19.19
CA GLN A 153 -11.29 2.04 20.08
C GLN A 153 -12.75 2.18 19.57
N SER A 154 -13.13 3.37 19.12
CA SER A 154 -14.47 3.62 18.57
C SER A 154 -14.80 2.82 17.31
N LEU A 155 -13.78 2.45 16.50
CA LEU A 155 -13.96 1.58 15.34
C LEU A 155 -14.26 0.14 15.77
N LEU A 156 -13.59 -0.36 16.82
CA LEU A 156 -13.86 -1.68 17.37
C LEU A 156 -15.28 -1.75 17.96
N GLU A 157 -15.67 -0.75 18.74
CA GLU A 157 -17.03 -0.64 19.30
C GLU A 157 -18.10 -0.58 18.22
N TYR A 158 -17.85 0.21 17.16
CA TYR A 158 -18.74 0.29 16.02
C TYR A 158 -18.92 -1.08 15.33
N LEU A 159 -17.83 -1.80 15.06
CA LEU A 159 -17.91 -3.12 14.44
C LEU A 159 -18.60 -4.16 15.33
N ILE A 160 -18.42 -4.12 16.66
CA ILE A 160 -19.20 -4.93 17.60
C ILE A 160 -20.68 -4.58 17.53
N SER A 161 -21.03 -3.29 17.46
CA SER A 161 -22.42 -2.86 17.34
C SER A 161 -23.10 -3.36 16.05
N LEU A 162 -22.31 -3.58 15.00
CA LEU A 162 -22.76 -4.20 13.75
C LEU A 162 -22.81 -5.74 13.80
N GLY A 163 -22.44 -6.35 14.92
CA GLY A 163 -22.48 -7.80 15.13
C GLY A 163 -21.17 -8.53 14.88
N ALA A 164 -20.01 -7.85 14.94
CA ALA A 164 -18.71 -8.52 14.91
C ALA A 164 -18.62 -9.56 16.04
N ASN A 165 -18.29 -10.79 15.67
CA ASN A 165 -18.05 -11.87 16.61
C ASN A 165 -16.57 -11.91 16.98
N VAL A 166 -16.26 -11.48 18.20
CA VAL A 166 -14.92 -11.44 18.81
C VAL A 166 -14.22 -12.80 18.74
N ASN A 167 -14.96 -13.91 18.73
CA ASN A 167 -14.44 -15.28 18.67
C ASN A 167 -14.33 -15.87 17.26
N ASN A 168 -14.95 -15.28 16.23
CA ASN A 168 -14.92 -15.84 14.85
C ASN A 168 -13.49 -15.96 14.30
N TYR A 169 -12.61 -15.09 14.80
CA TYR A 169 -11.17 -15.11 14.57
C TYR A 169 -10.39 -14.91 15.86
N GLY A 170 -10.93 -15.37 17.01
CA GLY A 170 -10.45 -15.00 18.35
C GLY A 170 -8.95 -15.20 18.56
N ALA A 171 -8.38 -16.29 18.03
CA ALA A 171 -6.93 -16.49 17.98
C ALA A 171 -6.26 -15.35 17.20
N SER A 172 -6.63 -15.16 15.93
CA SER A 172 -6.01 -14.12 15.09
C SER A 172 -6.11 -12.72 15.69
N ALA A 173 -7.26 -12.35 16.26
CA ALA A 173 -7.47 -11.05 16.90
C ALA A 173 -6.53 -10.80 18.08
N LEU A 174 -6.50 -11.71 19.06
CA LEU A 174 -5.66 -11.53 20.26
C LEU A 174 -4.16 -11.67 19.93
N HIS A 175 -3.79 -12.55 18.99
CA HIS A 175 -2.40 -12.63 18.52
C HIS A 175 -1.98 -11.36 17.79
N SER A 176 -2.86 -10.75 16.98
CA SER A 176 -2.59 -9.47 16.34
C SER A 176 -2.39 -8.35 17.35
N ALA A 177 -3.20 -8.26 18.41
CA ALA A 177 -3.02 -7.29 19.47
C ALA A 177 -1.66 -7.45 20.17
N VAL A 178 -1.30 -8.68 20.56
CA VAL A 178 -0.02 -8.98 21.23
C VAL A 178 1.18 -8.69 20.33
N THR A 179 1.17 -9.14 19.08
CA THR A 179 2.29 -8.92 18.14
C THR A 179 2.51 -7.46 17.78
N LYS A 180 1.47 -6.62 17.92
CA LYS A 180 1.55 -5.17 17.73
C LYS A 180 1.79 -4.41 19.04
N ASN A 181 1.95 -5.11 20.16
CA ASN A 181 2.05 -4.52 21.49
C ASN A 181 0.90 -3.53 21.79
N ASN A 182 -0.31 -3.84 21.29
CA ASN A 182 -1.51 -3.03 21.51
C ASN A 182 -2.24 -3.55 22.75
N THR A 183 -1.86 -3.03 23.91
CA THR A 183 -2.40 -3.40 25.22
C THR A 183 -3.88 -3.10 25.34
N GLU A 184 -4.31 -1.95 24.84
CA GLU A 184 -5.68 -1.47 24.89
C GLU A 184 -6.61 -2.38 24.09
N ALA A 185 -6.21 -2.76 22.88
CA ALA A 185 -6.97 -3.72 22.08
C ALA A 185 -6.97 -5.12 22.71
N ALA A 186 -5.88 -5.56 23.35
CA ALA A 186 -5.85 -6.84 24.06
C ALA A 186 -6.83 -6.85 25.25
N GLU A 187 -6.82 -5.79 26.08
CA GLU A 187 -7.76 -5.61 27.19
C GLU A 187 -9.21 -5.55 26.69
N PHE A 188 -9.46 -4.83 25.60
CA PHE A 188 -10.77 -4.77 24.97
C PHE A 188 -11.24 -6.17 24.53
N LEU A 189 -10.40 -6.95 23.86
CA LEU A 189 -10.77 -8.31 23.44
C LEU A 189 -11.05 -9.24 24.64
N ILE A 190 -10.24 -9.14 25.70
CA ILE A 190 -10.41 -9.94 26.93
C ILE A 190 -11.72 -9.59 27.62
N THR A 191 -12.03 -8.31 27.76
CA THR A 191 -13.28 -7.85 28.38
C THR A 191 -14.51 -8.25 27.58
N HIS A 192 -14.38 -8.44 26.27
CA HIS A 192 -15.44 -8.93 25.38
C HIS A 192 -15.44 -10.47 25.20
N GLY A 193 -14.74 -11.20 26.07
CA GLY A 193 -14.85 -12.66 26.18
C GLY A 193 -14.14 -13.45 25.08
N VAL A 194 -13.05 -12.91 24.51
CA VAL A 194 -12.19 -13.67 23.59
C VAL A 194 -11.61 -14.90 24.31
N ASN A 195 -11.52 -16.03 23.62
CA ASN A 195 -10.82 -17.20 24.15
C ASN A 195 -9.30 -16.98 24.18
N ILE A 196 -8.77 -16.58 25.35
CA ILE A 196 -7.34 -16.33 25.57
C ILE A 196 -6.42 -17.53 25.29
N ASN A 197 -6.96 -18.75 25.38
CA ASN A 197 -6.22 -19.99 25.17
C ASN A 197 -6.34 -20.52 23.73
N GLN A 198 -7.02 -19.79 22.84
CA GLN A 198 -7.18 -20.21 21.46
C GLN A 198 -5.81 -20.22 20.75
N LYS A 199 -5.52 -21.32 20.06
CA LYS A 199 -4.28 -21.48 19.31
C LYS A 199 -4.42 -20.92 17.90
N ASN A 200 -3.38 -20.24 17.40
CA ASN A 200 -3.29 -19.84 15.99
C ASN A 200 -3.04 -21.06 15.08
N SER A 201 -2.93 -20.83 13.77
CA SER A 201 -2.66 -21.87 12.76
C SER A 201 -1.32 -22.59 12.96
N LYS A 202 -0.39 -22.02 13.74
CA LYS A 202 0.89 -22.62 14.10
C LYS A 202 0.83 -23.38 15.45
N GLY A 203 -0.33 -23.45 16.09
CA GLY A 203 -0.53 -24.18 17.34
C GLY A 203 -0.13 -23.43 18.61
N TYR A 204 0.19 -22.14 18.51
CA TYR A 204 0.60 -21.31 19.65
C TYR A 204 -0.55 -20.48 20.20
N THR A 205 -0.54 -20.19 21.50
CA THR A 205 -1.44 -19.20 22.11
C THR A 205 -0.87 -17.79 21.96
N ALA A 206 -1.70 -16.77 22.19
CA ALA A 206 -1.26 -15.38 22.11
C ALA A 206 -0.12 -15.08 23.10
N LEU A 207 -0.18 -15.65 24.31
CA LEU A 207 0.88 -15.51 25.31
C LEU A 207 2.22 -16.09 24.86
N GLN A 208 2.22 -17.20 24.12
CA GLN A 208 3.45 -17.80 23.59
C GLN A 208 4.09 -16.97 22.46
N TRP A 209 3.35 -16.01 21.90
CA TRP A 209 3.81 -15.05 20.90
C TRP A 209 4.20 -13.68 21.49
N ALA A 210 3.95 -13.47 22.79
CA ALA A 210 4.45 -12.28 23.48
C ALA A 210 5.97 -12.37 23.60
N VAL A 211 6.67 -11.36 23.06
CA VAL A 211 8.14 -11.23 23.12
C VAL A 211 8.48 -10.10 24.08
#